data_AF-D3RZI8-F1
#
_entry.id   AF-D3RZI8-F1
#
_cell.length_a   1.000
_cell.length_b   1.000
_cell.length_c   1.000
_cell.angle_alpha   90.00
_cell.angle_beta   90.00
_cell.angle_gamma   90.00
#
_symmetry.space_group_name_H-M   'P 1'
#
loop_
_entity.id
_entity.type
_entity.pdbx_description
1 polymer ?
#
loop_
_entity_poly.entity_id
_entity_poly.type
_entity_poly.pdbx_seq_one_letter_code
_entity_poly.pdbx_strand_id
1 'polypeptide(L)'
;MGNKECEEYVKERMKLMPRFLKTVCEVWPEAAKKFADFYEVIWRDGALDRKTKELIFTAIGVATASPRCIVHVIAAVEAGATDEEILEAVTVGFIGAGFYPNNPGIPYAFEYAVKAIEVAQKYRRGEDWEYLKPPEFRG
;
A
#
# COMPACT_ATOMS: atom_id res chain seq x y z
N MET A 1 17.92 4.11 22.54
CA MET A 1 16.85 4.63 21.68
C MET A 1 15.51 4.23 22.24
N GLY A 2 14.60 5.18 22.44
CA GLY A 2 13.25 4.88 22.93
C GLY A 2 12.38 4.28 21.82
N ASN A 3 11.36 3.50 22.18
CA ASN A 3 10.41 2.90 21.23
C ASN A 3 9.78 3.95 20.29
N LYS A 4 9.39 5.12 20.83
CA LYS A 4 8.83 6.23 20.04
C LYS A 4 9.75 6.74 18.94
N GLU A 5 11.06 6.81 19.21
CA GLU A 5 12.06 7.29 18.26
C GLU A 5 12.23 6.30 17.08
N CYS A 6 12.15 5.00 17.36
CA CYS A 6 12.13 3.98 16.32
C CYS A 6 10.85 4.07 15.48
N GLU A 7 9.69 4.22 16.13
CA GLU A 7 8.42 4.34 15.42
C GLU A 7 8.38 5.56 14.50
N GLU A 8 8.87 6.71 14.96
CA GLU A 8 8.99 7.94 14.16
C GLU A 8 9.92 7.73 12.96
N TYR A 9 11.09 7.11 13.17
CA TYR A 9 12.04 6.80 12.10
C TYR A 9 11.42 5.91 11.01
N VAL A 10 10.69 4.86 11.40
CA VAL A 10 10.02 3.96 10.45
C VAL A 10 8.91 4.72 9.69
N LYS A 11 8.11 5.55 10.36
CA LYS A 11 7.06 6.36 9.72
C LYS A 11 7.62 7.34 8.70
N GLU A 12 8.74 7.99 9.03
CA GLU A 12 9.38 8.96 8.14
C GLU A 12 9.80 8.31 6.81
N ARG A 13 10.44 7.15 6.90
CA ARG A 13 10.97 6.38 5.76
C ARG A 13 9.89 5.63 4.98
N MET A 14 8.99 4.95 5.68
CA MET A 14 8.02 4.08 5.03
C MET A 14 6.69 4.78 4.71
N LYS A 15 6.43 5.98 5.26
CA LYS A 15 5.13 6.67 5.23
C LYS A 15 3.98 5.90 5.89
N LEU A 16 4.27 4.75 6.49
CA LEU A 16 3.30 3.89 7.16
C LEU A 16 3.94 3.21 8.36
N MET A 17 3.10 2.76 9.30
CA MET A 17 3.52 1.99 10.46
C MET A 17 2.74 0.68 10.53
N PRO A 18 3.28 -0.42 9.97
CA PRO A 18 2.70 -1.73 10.17
C PRO A 18 2.70 -2.10 11.65
N ARG A 19 1.59 -2.67 12.15
CA ARG A 19 1.50 -3.13 13.55
C ARG A 19 2.67 -4.04 13.96
N PHE A 20 3.12 -4.89 13.04
CA PHE A 20 4.28 -5.75 13.29
C PHE A 20 5.57 -4.95 13.54
N LEU A 21 5.84 -3.90 12.75
CA LEU A 21 7.04 -3.09 12.96
C LEU A 21 6.99 -2.28 14.25
N LYS A 22 5.81 -1.96 14.77
CA LYS A 22 5.65 -1.39 16.11
C LYS A 22 6.22 -2.33 17.19
N THR A 23 5.86 -3.61 17.14
CA THR A 23 6.42 -4.64 18.04
C THR A 23 7.92 -4.84 17.80
N VAL A 24 8.38 -4.79 16.55
CA VAL A 24 9.83 -4.87 16.26
C VAL A 24 10.58 -3.66 16.84
N CYS A 25 10.02 -2.46 16.84
CA CYS A 25 10.64 -1.30 17.49
C CYS A 25 10.79 -1.46 19.02
N GLU A 26 9.87 -2.17 19.67
CA GLU A 26 9.93 -2.48 21.11
C GLU A 26 11.04 -3.47 21.45
N VAL A 27 11.22 -4.48 20.60
CA VAL A 27 12.11 -5.62 20.90
C VAL A 27 13.47 -5.48 20.22
N TRP A 28 13.51 -5.10 18.93
CA TRP A 28 14.70 -5.01 18.06
C TRP A 28 14.67 -3.73 17.19
N PRO A 29 14.86 -2.55 17.78
CA PRO A 29 14.76 -1.28 17.05
C PRO A 29 15.77 -1.15 15.89
N GLU A 30 16.95 -1.74 16.01
CA GLU A 30 17.93 -1.76 14.91
C GLU A 30 17.39 -2.51 13.68
N ALA A 31 16.69 -3.63 13.87
CA ALA A 31 16.12 -4.42 12.78
C ALA A 31 15.00 -3.63 12.08
N ALA A 32 14.13 -2.97 12.85
CA ALA A 32 13.09 -2.11 12.29
C ALA A 32 13.67 -0.96 11.43
N LYS A 33 14.74 -0.31 11.90
CA LYS A 33 15.42 0.74 11.13
C LYS A 33 16.02 0.22 9.84
N LYS A 34 16.76 -0.88 9.89
CA LYS A 34 17.37 -1.48 8.68
C LYS A 34 16.32 -1.88 7.65
N PHE A 35 15.18 -2.40 8.12
CA PHE A 35 14.06 -2.70 7.23
C PHE A 35 13.47 -1.43 6.61
N ALA A 36 13.27 -0.36 7.40
CA ALA A 36 12.76 0.91 6.91
C ALA A 36 13.71 1.57 5.89
N ASP A 37 15.03 1.48 6.11
CA ASP A 37 16.03 1.98 5.17
C ASP A 37 15.99 1.19 3.85
N PHE A 38 15.91 -0.14 3.91
CA PHE A 38 15.77 -0.98 2.73
C PHE A 38 14.47 -0.68 1.97
N TYR A 39 13.37 -0.51 2.70
CA TYR A 39 12.07 -0.15 2.14
C TYR A 39 12.15 1.19 1.39
N GLU A 40 12.74 2.23 1.99
CA GLU A 40 12.90 3.53 1.33
C GLU A 40 13.81 3.44 0.09
N VAL A 41 14.83 2.58 0.09
CA VAL A 41 15.66 2.35 -1.11
C VAL A 41 14.85 1.77 -2.28
N ILE A 42 13.83 0.94 -2.01
CA ILE A 42 12.92 0.43 -3.04
C ILE A 42 12.06 1.56 -3.61
N TRP A 43 11.53 2.42 -2.75
CA TRP A 43 10.51 3.41 -3.11
C TRP A 43 11.02 4.77 -3.57
N ARG A 44 12.24 5.16 -3.20
CA ARG A 44 12.86 6.42 -3.66
C ARG A 44 12.96 6.48 -5.18
N ASP A 45 13.06 7.68 -5.73
CA ASP A 45 13.24 7.87 -7.16
C ASP A 45 14.51 7.21 -7.69
N GLY A 46 14.44 6.73 -8.92
CA GLY A 46 15.54 6.11 -9.65
C GLY A 46 15.23 6.04 -11.14
N ALA A 47 15.51 4.90 -11.78
CA ALA A 47 15.12 4.69 -13.18
C ALA A 47 13.58 4.71 -13.38
N LEU A 48 12.83 4.33 -12.36
CA LEU A 48 11.41 4.60 -12.23
C LEU A 48 11.22 5.58 -11.07
N ASP A 49 10.37 6.58 -11.25
CA ASP A 49 9.95 7.47 -10.18
C ASP A 49 9.08 6.73 -9.14
N ARG A 50 8.93 7.32 -7.96
CA ARG A 50 8.11 6.76 -6.89
C ARG A 50 6.67 6.51 -7.35
N LYS A 51 6.07 7.49 -8.05
CA LYS A 51 4.70 7.41 -8.56
C LYS A 51 4.47 6.15 -9.39
N THR A 52 5.35 5.87 -10.34
CA THR A 52 5.30 4.70 -11.21
C THR A 52 5.41 3.41 -10.41
N LYS A 53 6.32 3.35 -9.43
CA LYS A 53 6.44 2.17 -8.56
C LYS A 53 5.17 1.93 -7.75
N GLU A 54 4.56 2.99 -7.21
CA GLU A 54 3.38 2.87 -6.34
C GLU A 54 2.15 2.43 -7.15
N LEU A 55 2.03 2.92 -8.39
CA LEU A 55 1.04 2.45 -9.36
C LEU A 55 1.23 0.97 -9.71
N ILE A 56 2.46 0.53 -9.98
CA ILE A 56 2.78 -0.89 -10.24
C ILE A 56 2.37 -1.76 -9.05
N PHE A 57 2.71 -1.35 -7.83
CA PHE A 57 2.40 -2.14 -6.64
C PHE A 57 0.91 -2.14 -6.29
N THR A 58 0.22 -1.03 -6.56
CA THR A 58 -1.25 -0.97 -6.48
C THR A 58 -1.88 -1.95 -7.46
N ALA A 59 -1.39 -2.01 -8.70
CA ALA A 59 -1.84 -2.98 -9.71
C ALA A 59 -1.59 -4.44 -9.26
N ILE A 60 -0.44 -4.72 -8.64
CA ILE A 60 -0.15 -6.03 -8.01
C ILE A 60 -1.16 -6.33 -6.89
N GLY A 61 -1.51 -5.33 -6.08
CA GLY A 61 -2.53 -5.46 -5.04
C GLY A 61 -3.90 -5.84 -5.59
N VAL A 62 -4.28 -5.27 -6.74
CA VAL A 62 -5.49 -5.66 -7.47
C VAL A 62 -5.38 -7.08 -8.03
N ALA A 63 -4.25 -7.39 -8.69
CA ALA A 63 -4.01 -8.70 -9.30
C ALA A 63 -4.08 -9.86 -8.29
N THR A 64 -3.69 -9.59 -7.05
CA THR A 64 -3.63 -10.57 -5.95
C THR A 64 -4.80 -10.47 -4.96
N ALA A 65 -5.78 -9.59 -5.22
CA ALA A 65 -6.88 -9.29 -4.30
C ALA A 65 -6.39 -9.03 -2.86
N SER A 66 -5.31 -8.23 -2.72
CA SER A 66 -4.66 -7.97 -1.44
C SER A 66 -5.10 -6.63 -0.83
N PRO A 67 -5.85 -6.65 0.30
CA PRO A 67 -6.31 -5.43 0.96
C PRO A 67 -5.21 -4.49 1.39
N ARG A 68 -4.08 -5.08 1.78
CA ARG A 68 -2.94 -4.36 2.33
C ARG A 68 -2.03 -3.82 1.24
N CYS A 69 -2.19 -4.26 -0.01
CA CYS A 69 -1.41 -3.77 -1.13
C CYS A 69 -2.15 -2.65 -1.88
N ILE A 70 -3.48 -2.71 -2.03
CA ILE A 70 -4.22 -1.65 -2.74
C ILE A 70 -4.14 -0.28 -2.06
N VAL A 71 -3.85 -0.22 -0.76
CA VAL A 71 -3.68 1.05 -0.02
C VAL A 71 -2.46 1.85 -0.46
N HIS A 72 -1.53 1.24 -1.21
CA HIS A 72 -0.43 1.97 -1.86
C HIS A 72 -0.89 3.01 -2.88
N VAL A 73 -2.17 2.95 -3.29
CA VAL A 73 -2.80 4.02 -4.08
C VAL A 73 -2.69 5.38 -3.39
N ILE A 74 -2.62 5.43 -2.05
CA ILE A 74 -2.45 6.67 -1.30
C ILE A 74 -1.05 7.24 -1.49
N ALA A 75 -0.03 6.39 -1.38
CA ALA A 75 1.34 6.81 -1.64
C ALA A 75 1.53 7.20 -3.13
N ALA A 76 0.80 6.57 -4.05
CA ALA A 76 0.74 7.02 -5.44
C ALA A 76 0.12 8.42 -5.57
N VAL A 77 -1.01 8.68 -4.89
CA VAL A 77 -1.65 10.01 -4.86
C VAL A 77 -0.73 11.07 -4.25
N GLU A 78 -0.05 10.76 -3.14
CA GLU A 78 0.95 11.65 -2.52
C GLU A 78 2.14 11.92 -3.45
N ALA A 79 2.50 10.95 -4.30
CA ALA A 79 3.52 11.10 -5.34
C ALA A 79 2.99 11.79 -6.62
N GLY A 80 1.73 12.26 -6.63
CA GLY A 80 1.15 13.02 -7.74
C GLY A 80 0.43 12.19 -8.79
N ALA A 81 0.06 10.93 -8.51
CA ALA A 81 -0.77 10.14 -9.41
C ALA A 81 -2.13 10.80 -9.65
N THR A 82 -2.61 10.82 -10.90
CA THR A 82 -3.98 11.23 -11.23
C THR A 82 -4.96 10.05 -11.13
N ASP A 83 -6.25 10.34 -11.13
CA ASP A 83 -7.27 9.28 -11.08
C ASP A 83 -7.27 8.46 -12.38
N GLU A 84 -6.91 9.07 -13.51
CA GLU A 84 -6.72 8.40 -14.81
C GLU A 84 -5.51 7.44 -14.75
N GLU A 85 -4.38 7.88 -14.21
CA GLU A 85 -3.19 7.00 -14.04
C GLU A 85 -3.48 5.81 -13.13
N ILE A 86 -4.25 6.04 -12.05
CA ILE A 86 -4.70 4.97 -11.14
C ILE A 86 -5.62 4.00 -11.89
N LEU A 87 -6.60 4.52 -12.63
CA LEU A 87 -7.54 3.71 -13.41
C LEU A 87 -6.81 2.82 -14.43
N GLU A 88 -5.85 3.37 -15.18
CA GLU A 88 -5.04 2.60 -16.11
C GLU A 88 -4.21 1.51 -15.40
N ALA A 89 -3.56 1.84 -14.28
CA ALA A 89 -2.75 0.88 -13.53
C ALA A 89 -3.59 -0.29 -12.96
N VAL A 90 -4.71 0.00 -12.30
CA VAL A 90 -5.59 -1.05 -11.74
C VAL A 90 -6.25 -1.88 -12.84
N THR A 91 -6.44 -1.29 -14.02
CA THR A 91 -6.95 -1.99 -15.20
C THR A 91 -5.99 -3.07 -15.67
N VAL A 92 -4.69 -2.75 -15.73
CA VAL A 92 -3.65 -3.75 -16.00
C VAL A 92 -3.61 -4.82 -14.90
N GLY A 93 -3.77 -4.42 -13.63
CA GLY A 93 -3.80 -5.34 -12.49
C GLY A 93 -4.89 -6.41 -12.61
N PHE A 94 -6.12 -6.04 -12.99
CA PHE A 94 -7.19 -7.04 -13.11
C PHE A 94 -6.99 -8.01 -14.27
N ILE A 95 -6.37 -7.57 -15.37
CA ILE A 95 -6.00 -8.45 -16.48
C ILE A 95 -5.05 -9.54 -15.94
N GLY A 96 -4.06 -9.14 -15.13
CA GLY A 96 -3.16 -10.07 -14.44
C GLY A 96 -3.87 -11.08 -13.52
N ALA A 97 -4.96 -10.67 -12.86
CA ALA A 97 -5.77 -11.58 -12.04
C ALA A 97 -6.54 -12.64 -12.85
N GLY A 98 -6.93 -12.31 -14.09
CA GLY A 98 -7.76 -13.17 -14.94
C GLY A 98 -6.98 -14.21 -15.75
N PHE A 99 -5.80 -13.84 -16.27
CA PHE A 99 -5.04 -14.70 -17.19
C PHE A 99 -4.00 -15.61 -16.52
N TYR A 100 -3.69 -15.40 -15.23
CA TYR A 100 -2.68 -16.18 -14.52
C TYR A 100 -3.29 -17.34 -13.71
N PRO A 101 -2.78 -18.58 -13.83
CA PRO A 101 -3.29 -19.71 -13.05
C PRO A 101 -3.23 -19.44 -11.54
N ASN A 102 -4.26 -19.87 -10.80
CA ASN A 102 -4.39 -19.73 -9.34
C ASN A 102 -4.51 -18.29 -8.81
N ASN A 103 -4.73 -17.28 -9.66
CA ASN A 103 -5.10 -15.95 -9.20
C ASN A 103 -6.59 -15.88 -8.80
N PRO A 104 -7.02 -14.81 -8.08
CA PRO A 104 -8.40 -14.65 -7.61
C PRO A 104 -9.45 -14.65 -8.73
N GLY A 105 -9.07 -14.31 -9.97
CA GLY A 105 -9.98 -14.17 -11.10
C GLY A 105 -10.53 -12.74 -11.27
N ILE A 106 -11.09 -12.48 -12.45
CA ILE A 106 -11.56 -11.13 -12.86
C ILE A 106 -12.59 -10.52 -11.89
N PRO A 107 -13.62 -11.24 -11.39
CA PRO A 107 -14.63 -10.62 -10.52
C PRO A 107 -14.05 -10.04 -9.24
N TYR A 108 -13.11 -10.74 -8.58
CA TYR A 108 -12.44 -10.24 -7.39
C TYR A 108 -11.52 -9.06 -7.73
N ALA A 109 -10.82 -9.11 -8.86
CA ALA A 109 -9.96 -8.01 -9.23
C ALA A 109 -10.74 -6.73 -9.59
N PHE A 110 -11.94 -6.84 -10.18
CA PHE A 110 -12.83 -5.69 -10.36
C PHE A 110 -13.21 -5.06 -9.02
N GLU A 111 -13.56 -5.89 -8.03
CA GLU A 111 -13.86 -5.40 -6.68
C GLU A 111 -12.67 -4.65 -6.07
N TYR A 112 -11.46 -5.20 -6.20
CA TYR A 112 -10.24 -4.57 -5.68
C TYR A 112 -9.80 -3.32 -6.45
N ALA A 113 -10.05 -3.27 -7.77
CA ALA A 113 -9.79 -2.09 -8.59
C ALA A 113 -10.70 -0.92 -8.18
N VAL A 114 -12.00 -1.18 -8.01
CA VAL A 114 -12.95 -0.16 -7.52
C VAL A 114 -12.55 0.33 -6.13
N LYS A 115 -12.17 -0.60 -5.23
CA LYS A 115 -11.72 -0.24 -3.87
C LYS A 115 -10.46 0.64 -3.87
N ALA A 116 -9.49 0.35 -4.73
CA ALA A 116 -8.31 1.21 -4.87
C ALA A 116 -8.70 2.63 -5.30
N ILE A 117 -9.60 2.76 -6.29
CA ILE A 117 -10.10 4.06 -6.75
C ILE A 117 -10.87 4.78 -5.64
N GLU A 118 -11.78 4.09 -4.93
CA GLU A 118 -12.53 4.67 -3.82
C GLU A 118 -11.62 5.18 -2.70
N VAL A 119 -10.57 4.42 -2.36
CA VAL A 119 -9.58 4.84 -1.35
C VAL A 119 -8.86 6.10 -1.81
N ALA A 120 -8.40 6.16 -3.07
CA ALA A 120 -7.76 7.35 -3.62
C ALA A 120 -8.68 8.58 -3.54
N GLN A 121 -9.93 8.41 -3.95
CA GLN A 121 -10.92 9.48 -3.95
C GLN A 121 -11.28 9.97 -2.54
N LYS A 122 -11.49 9.04 -1.59
CA LYS A 122 -11.72 9.39 -0.17
C LYS A 122 -10.52 10.13 0.41
N TYR A 123 -9.31 9.64 0.14
CA TYR A 123 -8.08 10.27 0.60
C TYR A 123 -7.96 11.72 0.08
N ARG A 124 -8.22 11.96 -1.22
CA ARG A 124 -8.23 13.32 -1.79
C ARG A 124 -9.26 14.24 -1.14
N ARG A 125 -10.42 13.72 -0.74
CA ARG A 125 -11.48 14.49 -0.06
C ARG A 125 -11.21 14.69 1.44
N GLY A 126 -10.14 14.13 1.98
CA GLY A 126 -9.86 14.13 3.42
C GLY A 126 -10.88 13.32 4.22
N GLU A 127 -11.58 12.40 3.58
CA GLU A 127 -12.52 11.49 4.24
C GLU A 127 -11.75 10.33 4.89
N ASP A 128 -12.29 9.82 6.00
CA ASP A 128 -11.79 8.59 6.59
C ASP A 128 -11.90 7.45 5.59
N TRP A 129 -10.79 6.74 5.40
CA TRP A 129 -10.70 5.55 4.58
C TRP A 129 -10.12 4.44 5.45
N GLU A 130 -10.83 3.32 5.51
CA GLU A 130 -10.32 2.12 6.18
C GLU A 130 -10.88 0.90 5.46
N TYR A 131 -10.00 0.14 4.81
CA TYR A 131 -10.42 -1.03 4.04
C TYR A 131 -10.40 -2.34 4.86
N LEU A 132 -9.58 -2.39 5.91
CA LEU A 132 -9.55 -3.49 6.86
C LEU A 132 -9.93 -2.99 8.24
N LYS A 133 -11.23 -2.93 8.54
CA LYS A 133 -11.67 -2.71 9.91
C LYS A 133 -11.10 -3.83 10.80
N PRO A 134 -10.60 -3.52 12.00
CA PRO A 134 -10.27 -4.53 12.98
C PRO A 134 -11.48 -5.45 13.19
N PRO A 135 -11.28 -6.77 13.39
CA PRO A 135 -12.39 -7.67 13.69
C PRO A 135 -13.13 -7.17 14.95
N GLU A 136 -14.44 -6.98 14.83
CA GLU A 136 -15.31 -6.74 15.98
C GLU A 136 -15.56 -8.09 16.67
N PHE A 137 -14.91 -8.29 17.82
CA PHE A 137 -15.24 -9.42 18.68
C PHE A 137 -16.45 -9.03 19.53
N ARG A 138 -17.58 -9.73 19.36
CA ARG A 138 -18.69 -9.64 20.31
C ARG A 138 -18.25 -10.29 21.62
N GLY A 139 -18.23 -9.50 22.70
CA GLY A 139 -18.04 -10.00 24.06
C GLY A 139 -19.23 -10.78 24.59
#